data_AF-A0A1E5D1A5-F1
#
_entry.id   AF-A0A1E5D1A5-F1
#
_cell.length_a   1.000
_cell.length_b   1.000
_cell.length_c   1.000
_cell.angle_alpha   90.00
_cell.angle_beta   90.00
_cell.angle_gamma   90.00
#
_symmetry.space_group_name_H-M   'P 1'
#
loop_
_entity.id
_entity.type
_entity.pdbx_description
1 polymer ?
#
loop_
_entity_poly.entity_id
_entity_poly.type
_entity_poly.pdbx_seq_one_letter_code
_entity_poly.pdbx_strand_id
1 'polypeptide(L)'
;MKFNVKETVFSYPQSMLDEWKIGHKEWIPESLFVPNEVYNQPRYHFGEYFALKQYLDAGWQGTAYYALGDWEPNNVKYDQGRAIVAKYIDPIRLTIFKALRQGLTSGEPDLMLYKEDGSVLFVEVKKESDRISKSQLICLAQIKSILDCDVAVTYLTESNKVYNAKTYELDILEVPQSWIERI
;
A
#
# COMPACT_ATOMS: atom_id res chain seq x y z
N MET A 1 10.01 19.81 4.56
CA MET A 1 11.19 18.95 4.80
C MET A 1 11.29 17.92 3.68
N LYS A 2 12.48 17.44 3.32
CA LYS A 2 12.63 16.36 2.33
C LYS A 2 12.79 15.02 3.05
N PHE A 3 12.06 14.00 2.62
CA PHE A 3 12.18 12.63 3.13
C PHE A 3 12.47 11.68 1.98
N ASN A 4 13.50 10.86 2.12
CA ASN A 4 13.93 9.94 1.07
C ASN A 4 13.34 8.55 1.31
N VAL A 5 12.62 8.04 0.31
CA VAL A 5 12.13 6.66 0.27
C VAL A 5 12.94 5.89 -0.75
N LYS A 6 13.79 4.98 -0.28
CA LYS A 6 14.49 4.03 -1.15
C LYS A 6 13.60 2.82 -1.40
N GLU A 7 13.56 2.34 -2.64
CA GLU A 7 12.80 1.13 -2.98
C GLU A 7 13.32 -0.09 -2.21
N THR A 8 12.39 -0.85 -1.64
CA THR A 8 12.64 -2.24 -1.24
C THR A 8 12.46 -3.11 -2.47
N VAL A 9 13.47 -3.92 -2.82
CA VAL A 9 13.42 -4.77 -4.01
C VAL A 9 13.13 -6.21 -3.60
N PHE A 10 12.04 -6.77 -4.13
CA PHE A 10 11.77 -8.20 -4.01
C PHE A 10 11.95 -8.88 -5.36
N SER A 11 12.66 -10.01 -5.35
CA SER A 11 12.90 -10.82 -6.54
C SER A 11 11.92 -12.00 -6.59
N TYR A 12 11.36 -12.28 -7.76
CA TYR A 12 10.48 -13.43 -7.97
C TYR A 12 10.94 -14.30 -9.16
N PRO A 13 10.77 -15.63 -9.10
CA PRO A 13 10.96 -16.50 -10.26
C PRO A 13 9.88 -16.21 -11.32
N GLN A 14 10.28 -16.13 -12.60
CA GLN A 14 9.33 -15.88 -13.70
C GLN A 14 8.20 -16.93 -13.75
N SER A 15 8.51 -18.19 -13.40
CA SER A 15 7.53 -19.28 -13.33
C SER A 15 6.35 -18.96 -12.41
N MET A 16 6.57 -18.24 -11.31
CA MET A 16 5.51 -17.88 -10.37
C MET A 16 4.50 -16.90 -10.98
N LEU A 17 4.98 -15.95 -11.81
CA LEU A 17 4.11 -15.05 -12.55
C LEU A 17 3.37 -15.79 -13.68
N ASP A 18 4.00 -16.80 -14.29
CA ASP A 18 3.36 -17.61 -15.32
C ASP A 18 2.26 -18.50 -14.74
N GLU A 19 2.51 -19.13 -13.59
CA GLU A 19 1.53 -19.88 -12.79
C GLU A 19 0.34 -18.99 -12.38
N TRP A 20 0.61 -17.77 -11.89
CA TRP A 20 -0.42 -16.80 -11.55
C TRP A 20 -1.37 -16.52 -12.72
N LYS A 21 -0.80 -16.32 -13.92
CA LYS A 21 -1.54 -16.00 -15.16
C LYS A 21 -2.45 -17.14 -15.64
N ILE A 22 -2.20 -18.37 -15.23
CA ILE A 22 -3.05 -19.52 -15.56
C ILE A 22 -3.96 -19.93 -14.38
N GLY A 23 -3.94 -19.17 -13.28
CA GLY A 23 -4.87 -19.32 -12.16
C GLY A 23 -4.29 -19.99 -10.92
N HIS A 24 -3.03 -20.45 -10.96
CA HIS A 24 -2.36 -21.06 -9.82
C HIS A 24 -1.94 -19.99 -8.81
N LYS A 25 -2.66 -19.95 -7.68
CA LYS A 25 -2.53 -18.96 -6.60
C LYS A 25 -2.39 -19.62 -5.23
N GLU A 26 -2.08 -20.90 -5.18
CA GLU A 26 -1.98 -21.73 -3.98
C GLU A 26 -0.82 -21.30 -3.07
N TRP A 27 0.12 -20.51 -3.60
CA TRP A 27 1.22 -19.92 -2.82
C TRP A 27 0.79 -18.73 -1.96
N ILE A 28 -0.41 -18.15 -2.17
CA ILE A 28 -0.93 -17.10 -1.30
C ILE A 28 -1.25 -17.71 0.07
N PRO A 29 -0.68 -17.20 1.17
CA PRO A 29 -1.01 -17.67 2.51
C PRO A 29 -2.50 -17.53 2.83
N GLU A 30 -3.12 -18.56 3.43
CA GLU A 30 -4.54 -18.57 3.82
C GLU A 30 -4.92 -17.44 4.79
N SER A 31 -3.94 -16.90 5.51
CA SER A 31 -4.12 -15.76 6.41
C SER A 31 -4.36 -14.43 5.68
N LEU A 32 -4.05 -14.35 4.38
CA LEU A 32 -4.33 -13.15 3.58
C LEU A 32 -5.74 -13.21 3.02
N PHE A 33 -6.46 -12.10 3.10
CA PHE A 33 -7.76 -11.97 2.47
C PHE A 33 -7.61 -11.91 0.95
N VAL A 34 -8.25 -12.83 0.24
CA VAL A 34 -8.29 -12.88 -1.23
C VAL A 34 -9.74 -12.90 -1.71
N PRO A 35 -10.29 -11.80 -2.26
CA PRO A 35 -11.64 -11.83 -2.81
C PRO A 35 -11.69 -12.68 -4.08
N ASN A 36 -12.84 -13.30 -4.34
CA ASN A 36 -13.05 -14.23 -5.46
C ASN A 36 -12.64 -13.64 -6.83
N GLU A 37 -12.77 -12.33 -7.01
CA GLU A 37 -12.42 -11.65 -8.26
C GLU A 37 -10.92 -11.69 -8.54
N VAL A 38 -10.06 -11.76 -7.53
CA VAL A 38 -8.62 -11.96 -7.74
C VAL A 38 -8.35 -13.30 -8.40
N TYR A 39 -9.06 -14.35 -7.98
CA TYR A 39 -8.95 -15.66 -8.63
C TYR A 39 -9.37 -15.58 -10.11
N ASN A 40 -10.35 -14.74 -10.42
CA ASN A 40 -10.89 -14.54 -11.77
C ASN A 40 -10.11 -13.52 -12.64
N GLN A 41 -9.09 -12.84 -12.09
CA GLN A 41 -8.31 -11.81 -12.78
C GLN A 41 -6.83 -12.22 -12.92
N PRO A 42 -6.50 -13.13 -13.85
CA PRO A 42 -5.16 -13.71 -13.98
C PRO A 42 -4.05 -12.70 -14.35
N ARG A 43 -4.41 -11.50 -14.82
CA ARG A 43 -3.44 -10.47 -15.23
C ARG A 43 -3.18 -9.38 -14.18
N TYR A 44 -3.98 -9.36 -13.12
CA TYR A 44 -3.94 -8.30 -12.10
C TYR A 44 -3.54 -8.90 -10.75
N HIS A 45 -3.21 -8.04 -9.80
CA HIS A 45 -2.97 -8.36 -8.38
C HIS A 45 -1.75 -9.21 -8.02
N PHE A 46 -1.01 -9.75 -8.99
CA PHE A 46 0.21 -10.50 -8.71
C PHE A 46 1.18 -9.70 -7.83
N GLY A 47 1.38 -8.42 -8.15
CA GLY A 47 2.36 -7.60 -7.46
C GLY A 47 1.98 -7.38 -5.99
N GLU A 48 0.73 -7.02 -5.77
CA GLU A 48 0.15 -6.75 -4.45
C GLU A 48 0.23 -7.99 -3.56
N TYR A 49 -0.18 -9.17 -4.05
CA TYR A 49 -0.12 -10.40 -3.25
C TYR A 49 1.28 -10.93 -3.04
N PHE A 50 2.16 -10.79 -4.04
CA PHE A 50 3.55 -11.18 -3.86
C PHE A 50 4.22 -10.30 -2.80
N ALA A 51 4.02 -8.98 -2.87
CA ALA A 51 4.53 -8.06 -1.85
C ALA A 51 3.91 -8.34 -0.48
N LEU A 52 2.59 -8.56 -0.37
CA LEU A 52 1.94 -8.92 0.90
C LEU A 52 2.55 -10.17 1.52
N LYS A 53 2.82 -11.21 0.73
CA LYS A 53 3.50 -12.41 1.23
C LYS A 53 4.90 -12.09 1.78
N GLN A 54 5.70 -11.30 1.07
CA GLN A 54 7.05 -10.93 1.53
C GLN A 54 6.99 -10.12 2.84
N TYR A 55 6.03 -9.20 2.96
CA TYR A 55 5.83 -8.44 4.19
C TYR A 55 5.29 -9.30 5.34
N LEU A 56 4.44 -10.29 5.04
CA LEU A 56 3.99 -11.29 6.01
C LEU A 56 5.15 -12.10 6.57
N ASP A 57 6.05 -12.58 5.69
CA ASP A 57 7.26 -13.29 6.08
C ASP A 57 8.20 -12.40 6.94
N ALA A 58 8.11 -11.06 6.79
CA ALA A 58 8.80 -10.05 7.61
C ALA A 58 8.01 -9.60 8.87
N GLY A 59 6.90 -10.27 9.20
CA GLY A 59 6.11 -10.03 10.40
C GLY A 59 5.08 -8.91 10.31
N TRP A 60 4.69 -8.49 9.10
CA TRP A 60 3.59 -7.54 8.90
C TRP A 60 2.29 -8.26 8.54
N GLN A 61 1.16 -7.80 9.07
CA GLN A 61 -0.15 -8.13 8.50
C GLN A 61 -0.55 -7.05 7.50
N GLY A 62 -1.50 -7.31 6.61
CA GLY A 62 -1.92 -6.28 5.67
C GLY A 62 -2.99 -6.70 4.67
N THR A 63 -3.40 -5.74 3.86
CA THR A 63 -4.42 -5.90 2.81
C THR A 63 -4.13 -4.98 1.62
N ALA A 64 -4.53 -5.43 0.42
CA ALA A 64 -4.60 -4.60 -0.79
C ALA A 64 -5.97 -3.90 -0.94
N TYR A 65 -6.94 -4.25 -0.09
CA TYR A 65 -8.30 -3.71 -0.12
C TYR A 65 -8.54 -2.87 1.13
N TYR A 66 -8.12 -1.61 1.06
CA TYR A 66 -8.38 -0.59 2.06
C TYR A 66 -8.75 0.71 1.35
N ALA A 67 -9.31 1.65 2.09
CA ALA A 67 -9.72 2.93 1.55
C ALA A 67 -9.50 4.02 2.60
N LEU A 68 -8.59 4.94 2.32
CA LEU A 68 -8.38 6.14 3.15
C LEU A 68 -9.45 7.21 2.88
N GLY A 69 -10.03 7.21 1.67
CA GLY A 69 -11.15 8.07 1.28
C GLY A 69 -12.51 7.37 1.31
N ASP A 70 -13.53 8.09 0.86
CA ASP A 70 -14.92 7.61 0.80
C ASP A 70 -15.28 7.01 -0.57
N TRP A 71 -14.27 6.58 -1.35
CA TRP A 71 -14.47 5.88 -2.62
C TRP A 71 -14.86 4.42 -2.37
N GLU A 72 -15.71 3.84 -3.23
CA GLU A 72 -16.25 2.47 -3.06
C GLU A 72 -16.89 2.20 -1.67
N PRO A 73 -17.83 3.04 -1.18
CA PRO A 73 -18.35 2.95 0.19
C PRO A 73 -19.22 1.70 0.44
N ASN A 74 -19.77 1.09 -0.60
CA ASN A 74 -20.67 -0.07 -0.51
C ASN A 74 -19.99 -1.37 -0.98
N ASN A 75 -18.68 -1.35 -1.20
CA ASN A 75 -17.95 -2.49 -1.71
C ASN A 75 -17.37 -3.31 -0.55
N VAL A 76 -18.02 -4.43 -0.25
CA VAL A 76 -17.72 -5.30 0.90
C VAL A 76 -16.26 -5.79 0.97
N LYS A 77 -15.54 -5.76 -0.16
CA LYS A 77 -14.10 -6.11 -0.21
C LYS A 77 -13.25 -5.18 0.65
N TYR A 78 -13.70 -3.94 0.83
CA TYR A 78 -13.00 -2.92 1.57
C TYR A 78 -13.41 -2.87 3.05
N ASP A 79 -14.41 -3.64 3.48
CA ASP A 79 -14.92 -3.59 4.86
C ASP A 79 -13.83 -3.91 5.89
N GLN A 80 -13.06 -4.97 5.65
CA GLN A 80 -11.95 -5.35 6.51
C GLN A 80 -10.86 -4.26 6.54
N GLY A 81 -10.48 -3.72 5.37
CA GLY A 81 -9.51 -2.64 5.30
C GLY A 81 -9.97 -1.36 6.00
N ARG A 82 -11.25 -0.99 5.87
CA ARG A 82 -11.83 0.15 6.59
C ARG A 82 -11.81 -0.07 8.10
N ALA A 83 -12.11 -1.29 8.57
CA ALA A 83 -12.02 -1.62 9.98
C ALA A 83 -10.56 -1.50 10.50
N ILE A 84 -9.57 -1.92 9.70
CA ILE A 84 -8.14 -1.77 10.02
C ILE A 84 -7.76 -0.29 10.06
N VAL A 85 -8.16 0.51 9.07
CA VAL A 85 -7.95 1.97 9.06
C VAL A 85 -8.52 2.62 10.31
N ALA A 86 -9.78 2.31 10.66
CA ALA A 86 -10.44 2.87 11.85
C ALA A 86 -9.78 2.43 13.17
N LYS A 87 -9.12 1.26 13.19
CA LYS A 87 -8.43 0.73 14.37
C LYS A 87 -7.06 1.39 14.59
N TYR A 88 -6.29 1.60 13.53
CA TYR A 88 -4.88 1.99 13.64
C TYR A 88 -4.58 3.44 13.28
N ILE A 89 -5.48 4.13 12.58
CA ILE A 89 -5.28 5.53 12.19
C ILE A 89 -6.06 6.45 13.12
N ASP A 90 -5.38 7.49 13.62
CA ASP A 90 -6.03 8.53 14.41
C ASP A 90 -7.20 9.18 13.63
N PRO A 91 -8.42 9.23 14.20
CA PRO A 91 -9.60 9.70 13.48
C PRO A 91 -9.56 11.19 13.13
N ILE A 92 -8.83 12.02 13.89
CA ILE A 92 -8.68 13.45 13.60
C ILE A 92 -7.76 13.62 12.40
N ARG A 93 -6.60 12.96 12.41
CA ARG A 93 -5.66 12.93 11.28
C ARG A 93 -6.30 12.38 10.02
N LEU A 94 -7.08 11.30 10.13
CA LEU A 94 -7.80 10.73 8.98
C LEU A 94 -8.82 11.72 8.40
N THR A 95 -9.58 12.43 9.26
CA THR A 95 -10.51 13.48 8.83
C THR A 95 -9.79 14.60 8.07
N ILE A 96 -8.65 15.08 8.59
CA ILE A 96 -7.83 16.10 7.92
C ILE A 96 -7.35 15.60 6.56
N PHE A 97 -6.83 14.38 6.50
CA PHE A 97 -6.35 13.75 5.27
C PHE A 97 -7.47 13.65 4.21
N LYS A 98 -8.65 13.18 4.62
CA LYS A 98 -9.84 13.10 3.75
C LYS A 98 -10.26 14.47 3.22
N ALA A 99 -10.28 15.50 4.06
CA ALA A 99 -10.63 16.86 3.66
C ALA A 99 -9.64 17.42 2.62
N LEU A 100 -8.34 17.21 2.83
CA LEU A 100 -7.29 17.67 1.89
C LEU A 100 -7.28 16.90 0.57
N ARG A 101 -7.80 15.67 0.56
CA ARG A 101 -7.89 14.81 -0.62
C ARG A 101 -9.31 14.72 -1.18
N GLN A 102 -10.21 15.59 -0.77
CA GLN A 102 -11.58 15.60 -1.27
C GLN A 102 -11.60 15.72 -2.80
N GLY A 103 -12.30 14.80 -3.46
CA GLY A 103 -12.36 14.74 -4.93
C GLY A 103 -11.16 14.08 -5.62
N LEU A 104 -10.11 13.69 -4.89
CA LEU A 104 -8.99 12.92 -5.41
C LEU A 104 -9.23 11.43 -5.21
N THR A 105 -9.46 10.71 -6.31
CA THR A 105 -9.71 9.25 -6.31
C THR A 105 -8.49 8.44 -6.73
N SER A 106 -7.33 9.07 -6.91
CA SER A 106 -6.11 8.40 -7.40
C SER A 106 -4.90 8.66 -6.50
N GLY A 107 -3.92 7.76 -6.63
CA GLY A 107 -2.63 7.84 -5.94
C GLY A 107 -2.61 7.24 -4.54
N GLU A 108 -3.72 6.65 -4.07
CA GLU A 108 -3.70 5.83 -2.86
C GLU A 108 -2.75 4.63 -3.08
N PRO A 109 -1.84 4.32 -2.12
CA PRO A 109 -0.89 3.22 -2.29
C PRO A 109 -1.58 1.86 -2.43
N ASP A 110 -0.90 0.87 -3.00
CA ASP A 110 -1.51 -0.44 -3.23
C ASP A 110 -1.81 -1.21 -1.94
N LEU A 111 -0.96 -1.07 -0.90
CA LEU A 111 -1.06 -1.86 0.33
C LEU A 111 -1.14 -0.99 1.58
N MET A 112 -1.93 -1.44 2.55
CA MET A 112 -1.86 -1.03 3.96
C MET A 112 -1.39 -2.21 4.80
N LEU A 113 -0.32 -2.01 5.56
CA LEU A 113 0.30 -2.98 6.45
C LEU A 113 0.24 -2.49 7.90
N TYR A 114 0.15 -3.42 8.84
CA TYR A 114 0.12 -3.12 10.26
C TYR A 114 0.75 -4.21 11.13
N LYS A 115 1.10 -3.84 12.36
CA LYS A 115 1.54 -4.73 13.44
C LYS A 115 0.70 -4.52 14.69
N GLU A 116 0.74 -5.50 15.60
CA GLU A 116 0.01 -5.43 16.88
C GLU A 116 0.54 -4.34 17.81
N ASP A 117 1.79 -3.91 17.63
CA ASP A 117 2.41 -2.80 18.38
C ASP A 117 1.90 -1.41 17.96
N GLY A 118 0.98 -1.34 16.98
CA GLY A 118 0.41 -0.10 16.46
C GLY A 118 1.16 0.48 15.26
N SER A 119 2.26 -0.12 14.81
CA SER A 119 2.97 0.33 13.61
C SER A 119 2.10 0.18 12.36
N VAL A 120 2.08 1.21 11.52
CA VAL A 120 1.36 1.22 10.23
C VAL A 120 2.31 1.63 9.12
N LEU A 121 2.26 0.88 8.01
CA LEU A 121 3.07 1.12 6.82
C LEU A 121 2.19 1.06 5.56
N PHE A 122 2.22 2.11 4.75
CA PHE A 122 1.59 2.13 3.43
C PHE A 122 2.63 1.89 2.34
N VAL A 123 2.32 1.02 1.39
CA VAL A 123 3.28 0.58 0.37
C VAL A 123 2.70 0.72 -1.02
N GLU A 124 3.41 1.46 -1.86
CA GLU A 124 3.19 1.46 -3.30
C GLU A 124 4.02 0.35 -3.94
N VAL A 125 3.41 -0.50 -4.76
CA VAL A 125 4.05 -1.64 -5.41
C VAL A 125 4.27 -1.32 -6.90
N LYS A 126 5.47 -1.60 -7.39
CA LYS A 126 5.85 -1.41 -8.79
C LYS A 126 6.45 -2.68 -9.36
N LYS A 127 6.22 -2.92 -10.65
CA LYS A 127 6.77 -4.08 -11.38
C LYS A 127 7.00 -3.72 -12.84
N GLU A 128 8.05 -4.29 -13.43
CA GLU A 128 8.37 -4.15 -14.86
C GLU A 128 8.43 -2.68 -15.36
N SER A 129 7.54 -2.28 -16.26
CA SER A 129 7.49 -0.94 -16.83
C SER A 129 6.65 0.04 -16.01
N ASP A 130 5.99 -0.42 -14.94
CA ASP A 130 5.21 0.45 -14.07
C ASP A 130 6.12 1.43 -13.32
N ARG A 131 5.69 2.69 -13.26
CA ARG A 131 6.44 3.80 -12.68
C ARG A 131 5.55 4.50 -11.68
N ILE A 132 6.15 4.88 -10.56
CA ILE A 132 5.44 5.70 -9.58
C ILE A 132 5.02 7.02 -10.23
N SER A 133 3.74 7.33 -10.07
CA SER A 133 3.15 8.55 -10.60
C SER A 133 3.32 9.71 -9.61
N LYS A 134 3.15 10.95 -10.10
CA LYS A 134 3.20 12.14 -9.25
C LYS A 134 2.11 12.12 -8.17
N SER A 135 0.90 11.64 -8.47
CA SER A 135 -0.19 11.57 -7.49
C SER A 135 0.11 10.57 -6.38
N GLN A 136 0.80 9.46 -6.67
CA GLN A 136 1.26 8.50 -5.68
C GLN A 136 2.32 9.09 -4.76
N LEU A 137 3.33 9.77 -5.32
CA LEU A 137 4.34 10.47 -4.50
C LEU A 137 3.72 11.52 -3.58
N ILE A 138 2.76 12.31 -4.08
CA ILE A 138 2.01 13.29 -3.27
C ILE A 138 1.24 12.57 -2.16
N CYS A 139 0.56 11.47 -2.47
CA CYS A 139 -0.20 10.71 -1.47
C CYS A 139 0.70 10.12 -0.38
N LEU A 140 1.83 9.51 -0.74
CA LEU A 140 2.81 8.99 0.23
C LEU A 140 3.35 10.12 1.14
N ALA A 141 3.64 11.30 0.57
CA ALA A 141 4.05 12.46 1.36
C ALA A 141 2.95 12.91 2.33
N GLN A 142 1.69 12.93 1.87
CA GLN A 142 0.52 13.27 2.70
C GLN A 142 0.28 12.24 3.81
N ILE A 143 0.41 10.94 3.52
CA ILE A 143 0.30 9.87 4.51
C ILE A 143 1.37 10.06 5.59
N LYS A 144 2.64 10.25 5.20
CA LYS A 144 3.73 10.44 6.14
C LYS A 144 3.57 11.71 6.98
N SER A 145 3.08 12.80 6.38
CA SER A 145 2.93 14.11 7.05
C SER A 145 1.71 14.19 7.96
N ILE A 146 0.55 13.71 7.47
CA ILE A 146 -0.75 13.95 8.08
C ILE A 146 -1.17 12.77 8.95
N LEU A 147 -1.07 11.54 8.42
CA LEU A 147 -1.44 10.33 9.16
C LEU A 147 -0.34 9.88 10.12
N ASP A 148 0.86 10.45 10.02
CA ASP A 148 2.02 10.08 10.84
C ASP A 148 2.36 8.58 10.74
N CYS A 149 2.11 8.01 9.56
CA CYS A 149 2.37 6.60 9.26
C CYS A 149 3.63 6.45 8.40
N ASP A 150 4.26 5.28 8.46
CA ASP A 150 5.38 4.99 7.57
C ASP A 150 4.91 4.72 6.14
N VAL A 151 5.82 4.98 5.20
CA VAL A 151 5.58 4.81 3.76
C VAL A 151 6.76 4.12 3.11
N ALA A 152 6.48 3.27 2.12
CA ALA A 152 7.50 2.62 1.31
C ALA A 152 7.10 2.51 -0.16
N VAL A 153 8.10 2.30 -1.00
CA VAL A 153 7.92 1.85 -2.38
C VAL A 153 8.58 0.49 -2.50
N THR A 154 7.85 -0.49 -3.01
CA THR A 154 8.36 -1.83 -3.29
C THR A 154 8.46 -2.03 -4.78
N TYR A 155 9.63 -2.46 -5.26
CA TYR A 155 9.81 -2.84 -6.65
C TYR A 155 10.01 -4.34 -6.79
N LEU A 156 9.23 -4.96 -7.67
CA LEU A 156 9.29 -6.36 -7.98
C LEU A 156 10.09 -6.58 -9.25
N THR A 157 11.09 -7.44 -9.18
CA THR A 157 11.95 -7.80 -10.31
C THR A 157 12.02 -9.31 -10.49
N GLU A 158 12.17 -9.79 -11.72
CA GLU A 158 12.48 -11.21 -11.94
C GLU A 158 13.88 -11.52 -11.40
N SER A 159 14.08 -12.68 -10.79
CA SER A 159 15.33 -13.06 -10.12
C SER A 159 16.57 -13.05 -11.02
N ASN A 160 16.40 -13.16 -12.34
CA ASN A 160 17.49 -13.12 -13.32
C ASN A 160 17.76 -11.70 -13.88
N LYS A 161 16.98 -10.69 -13.46
CA LYS A 161 17.15 -9.30 -13.90
C LYS A 161 17.87 -8.51 -12.83
N VAL A 162 18.94 -7.82 -13.23
CA VAL A 162 19.62 -6.85 -12.38
C VAL A 162 18.77 -5.59 -12.31
N TYR A 163 18.41 -5.17 -11.11
CA TYR A 163 17.67 -3.95 -10.87
C TYR A 163 18.33 -3.13 -9.76
N ASN A 164 18.49 -1.83 -10.01
CA ASN A 164 19.00 -0.88 -9.03
C ASN A 164 17.83 -0.14 -8.39
N ALA A 165 17.67 -0.31 -7.09
CA ALA A 165 16.66 0.38 -6.29
C ALA A 165 16.77 1.90 -6.47
N LYS A 166 15.66 2.52 -6.86
CA LYS A 166 15.55 3.98 -6.96
C LYS A 166 15.31 4.58 -5.59
N THR A 167 15.57 5.88 -5.49
CA THR A 167 15.22 6.69 -4.32
C THR A 167 14.30 7.80 -4.79
N TYR A 168 13.21 7.98 -4.05
CA TYR A 168 12.23 9.02 -4.28
C TYR A 168 12.31 10.04 -3.15
N GLU A 169 12.22 11.32 -3.51
CA GLU A 169 12.17 12.40 -2.54
C GLU A 169 10.71 12.82 -2.34
N LEU A 170 10.24 12.77 -1.09
CA LEU A 170 8.92 13.20 -0.67
C LEU A 170 9.00 14.59 -0.02
N ASP A 171 8.08 15.47 -0.43
CA ASP A 171 7.88 16.78 0.16
C ASP A 171 6.99 16.67 1.41
N ILE A 172 7.62 16.50 2.57
CA ILE A 172 6.93 16.39 3.85
C ILE A 172 6.54 17.78 4.37
N LEU A 173 5.29 17.87 4.78
CA LEU A 173 4.68 19.06 5.34
C LEU A 173 4.61 18.91 6.87
N GLU A 174 4.89 20.00 7.59
CA GLU A 174 4.58 20.05 9.02
C GLU A 174 3.09 20.33 9.18
N VAL A 175 2.38 19.42 9.84
CA VAL A 175 0.99 19.64 10.21
C VAL A 175 0.95 20.44 11.52
N PRO A 176 0.28 21.60 11.58
CA PRO A 176 0.19 22.37 12.80
C PRO A 176 -0.43 21.53 13.92
N GLN A 177 0.24 21.45 15.06
CA GLN A 177 -0.23 20.67 16.20
C GLN A 177 -1.64 21.11 16.67
N SER A 178 -1.94 22.40 16.51
CA SER A 178 -3.26 22.97 16.79
C SER A 178 -4.40 22.42 15.94
N TRP A 179 -4.12 21.73 14.83
CA TRP A 179 -5.13 21.03 14.03
C TRP A 179 -5.47 19.66 14.61
N ILE A 180 -4.55 19.06 15.36
CA ILE A 180 -4.68 17.73 15.95
C ILE A 180 -5.24 17.82 17.37
N GLU A 181 -4.81 18.80 18.16
CA GLU A 181 -5.18 18.97 19.57
C GLU A 181 -6.54 19.65 19.82
N ARG A 182 -7.29 20.01 18.75
CA ARG A 182 -8.47 20.88 18.87
C ARG A 182 -9.79 20.20 19.23
N ILE A 183 -9.77 18.99 19.80
CA ILE A 183 -10.98 18.28 20.26
C ILE A 183 -10.78 17.78 21.69
#